data_AF-A0A9E4HGW2-F1
#
_entry.id   AF-A0A9E4HGW2-F1
#
_cell.length_a   1.000
_cell.length_b   1.000
_cell.length_c   1.000
_cell.angle_alpha   90.00
_cell.angle_beta   90.00
_cell.angle_gamma   90.00
#
_symmetry.space_group_name_H-M   'P 1'
#
loop_
_entity.id
_entity.type
_entity.pdbx_description
1 polymer ?
#
loop_
_entity_poly.entity_id
_entity_poly.type
_entity_poly.pdbx_seq_one_letter_code
_entity_poly.pdbx_strand_id
1 'polypeptide(L)'
;MLAASLAAAGAGEYRPHLLAKSNPTPRMRHVDPERRIEVAASAGYRARESVAGRHIVVIDDVVLTGTTLNTVAACLLDAGAASVTAAVAARTRLR
;
A
#
# COMPACT_ATOMS: atom_id res chain seq x y z
N MET A 1 -2.07 -13.76 1.36
CA MET A 1 -1.34 -14.68 2.25
C MET A 1 -0.85 -14.07 3.58
N LEU A 2 -0.94 -12.75 3.83
CA LEU A 2 -1.07 -12.22 5.21
C LEU A 2 -2.44 -11.54 5.37
N ALA A 3 -2.76 -10.60 4.50
CA ALA A 3 -4.07 -9.94 4.45
C ALA A 3 -5.26 -10.92 4.37
N ALA A 4 -5.16 -11.94 3.51
CA ALA A 4 -6.17 -13.00 3.40
C ALA A 4 -6.34 -13.78 4.73
N SER A 5 -5.24 -14.07 5.43
CA SER A 5 -5.26 -14.80 6.70
C SER A 5 -5.84 -13.93 7.83
N LEU A 6 -5.51 -12.63 7.84
CA LEU A 6 -6.11 -11.66 8.77
C LEU A 6 -7.62 -11.55 8.55
N ALA A 7 -8.06 -11.48 7.29
CA ALA A 7 -9.48 -11.47 6.96
C ALA A 7 -10.18 -12.78 7.37
N ALA A 8 -9.56 -13.94 7.11
CA ALA A 8 -10.07 -15.24 7.56
C ALA A 8 -10.14 -15.34 9.10
N ALA A 9 -9.28 -14.62 9.81
CA ALA A 9 -9.29 -14.49 11.27
C ALA A 9 -10.27 -13.41 11.78
N GLY A 10 -11.06 -12.78 10.91
CA GLY A 10 -12.11 -11.82 11.28
C GLY A 10 -11.67 -10.35 11.32
N ALA A 11 -10.46 -10.01 10.86
CA ALA A 11 -9.98 -8.62 10.86
C ALA A 11 -10.69 -7.70 9.86
N GLY A 12 -11.47 -8.27 8.94
CA GLY A 12 -12.26 -7.51 7.96
C GLY A 12 -12.36 -8.20 6.61
N GLU A 13 -12.74 -7.41 5.61
CA GLU A 13 -12.98 -7.89 4.25
C GLU A 13 -11.69 -7.86 3.40
N TYR A 14 -11.37 -8.99 2.75
CA TYR A 14 -10.19 -9.07 1.88
C TYR A 14 -10.49 -8.56 0.48
N ARG A 15 -9.73 -7.55 0.03
CA ARG A 15 -9.86 -6.91 -1.29
C ARG A 15 -8.51 -6.79 -2.04
N PRO A 16 -7.98 -7.89 -2.59
CA PRO A 16 -6.67 -7.90 -3.26
C PRO A 16 -6.61 -7.11 -4.57
N HIS A 17 -7.75 -6.85 -5.20
CA HIS A 17 -7.83 -6.18 -6.50
C HIS A 17 -8.34 -4.75 -6.41
N LEU A 18 -8.56 -4.23 -5.19
CA LEU A 18 -9.02 -2.86 -4.97
C LEU A 18 -8.07 -1.83 -5.56
N LEU A 19 -6.76 -2.04 -5.48
CA LEU A 19 -5.76 -1.13 -6.04
C LEU A 19 -5.23 -1.63 -7.38
N ALA A 20 -5.08 -0.70 -8.31
CA ALA A 20 -4.36 -0.87 -9.55
C ALA A 20 -3.11 0.02 -9.56
N LYS A 21 -2.04 -0.46 -10.17
CA LYS A 21 -0.83 0.31 -10.46
C LYS A 21 -0.71 0.45 -11.96
N SER A 22 -0.70 1.68 -12.47
CA SER A 22 -0.76 1.95 -13.91
C SER A 22 0.61 1.88 -14.57
N ASN A 23 1.67 2.24 -13.85
CA ASN A 23 3.02 2.37 -14.40
C ASN A 23 4.01 1.49 -13.64
N PRO A 24 4.86 0.70 -14.34
CA PRO A 24 6.01 0.04 -13.70
C PRO A 24 6.94 1.08 -13.07
N THR A 25 7.51 0.75 -11.91
CA THR A 25 8.53 1.59 -11.26
C THR A 25 9.74 0.73 -10.88
N PRO A 26 10.95 1.28 -10.83
CA PRO A 26 12.11 0.59 -10.28
C PRO A 26 11.86 0.12 -8.84
N ARG A 27 12.64 -0.88 -8.39
CA ARG A 27 12.62 -1.30 -6.98
C ARG A 27 13.18 -0.18 -6.11
N MET A 28 12.45 0.22 -5.06
CA MET A 28 12.78 1.41 -4.26
C MET A 28 14.18 1.37 -3.62
N ARG A 29 14.68 0.17 -3.33
CA ARG A 29 16.06 -0.03 -2.83
C ARG A 29 17.17 0.33 -3.83
N HIS A 30 16.85 0.44 -5.12
CA HIS A 30 17.78 0.87 -6.18
C HIS A 30 17.53 2.31 -6.62
N VAL A 31 16.65 3.04 -5.92
CA VAL A 31 16.34 4.45 -6.20
C VAL A 31 17.01 5.31 -5.14
N ASP A 32 17.71 6.34 -5.60
CA ASP A 32 18.33 7.34 -4.73
C ASP A 32 17.29 7.96 -3.79
N PRO A 33 17.61 8.17 -2.50
CA PRO A 33 16.66 8.67 -1.52
C PRO A 33 15.86 9.89 -1.99
N GLU A 34 16.52 10.85 -2.64
CA GLU A 34 15.94 12.10 -3.15
C GLU A 34 14.88 11.88 -4.23
N ARG A 35 14.98 10.79 -5.01
CA ARG A 35 14.06 10.48 -6.12
C ARG A 35 12.90 9.58 -5.72
N ARG A 36 12.88 9.05 -4.50
CA ARG A 36 11.88 8.04 -4.08
C ARG A 36 10.46 8.57 -4.12
N ILE A 37 10.26 9.85 -3.77
CA ILE A 37 8.94 10.51 -3.79
C ILE A 37 8.42 10.59 -5.22
N GLU A 38 9.24 11.11 -6.14
CA GLU A 38 8.90 11.24 -7.56
C GLU A 38 8.60 9.87 -8.18
N VAL A 39 9.46 8.87 -7.94
CA VAL A 39 9.27 7.51 -8.45
C VAL A 39 8.02 6.84 -7.87
N ALA A 40 7.68 7.08 -6.60
CA ALA A 40 6.46 6.55 -6.03
C ALA A 40 5.22 7.21 -6.64
N ALA A 41 5.23 8.53 -6.80
CA ALA A 41 4.14 9.28 -7.42
C ALA A 41 3.89 8.85 -8.87
N SER A 42 4.94 8.52 -9.62
CA SER A 42 4.81 8.06 -11.01
C SER A 42 4.20 6.66 -11.15
N ALA A 43 4.03 5.90 -10.06
CA ALA A 43 3.41 4.57 -10.10
C ALA A 43 1.95 4.58 -10.60
N GLY A 44 1.25 5.72 -10.48
CA GLY A 44 -0.12 5.88 -10.96
C GLY A 44 -1.10 4.93 -10.28
N TYR A 45 -1.08 4.90 -8.94
CA TYR A 45 -2.04 4.10 -8.16
C TYR A 45 -3.47 4.64 -8.33
N ARG A 46 -4.43 3.72 -8.44
CA ARG A 46 -5.87 4.03 -8.54
C ARG A 46 -6.68 2.98 -7.81
N ALA A 47 -7.74 3.41 -7.11
CA ALA A 47 -8.77 2.50 -6.61
C ALA A 47 -9.67 2.06 -7.78
N ARG A 48 -9.97 0.75 -7.88
CA ARG A 48 -10.85 0.17 -8.91
C ARG A 48 -12.33 0.27 -8.56
N GLU A 49 -12.65 0.46 -7.29
CA GLU A 49 -14.01 0.59 -6.77
C GLU A 49 -14.06 1.75 -5.76
N SER A 50 -15.26 2.25 -5.49
CA SER A 50 -15.45 3.28 -4.47
C SER A 50 -15.17 2.70 -3.09
N VAL A 51 -14.40 3.45 -2.29
CA VAL A 51 -14.09 3.13 -0.90
C VAL A 51 -14.65 4.16 0.08
N ALA A 52 -15.66 4.91 -0.37
CA ALA A 52 -16.30 5.97 0.39
C ALA A 52 -16.67 5.51 1.81
N GLY A 53 -16.17 6.22 2.82
CA GLY A 53 -16.46 5.96 4.23
C GLY A 53 -15.80 4.71 4.83
N ARG A 54 -14.96 3.98 4.07
CA ARG A 54 -14.31 2.75 4.56
C ARG A 54 -13.03 3.08 5.35
N HIS A 55 -12.81 2.35 6.45
CA HIS A 55 -11.51 2.31 7.13
C HIS A 55 -10.68 1.18 6.53
N ILE A 56 -9.55 1.50 5.91
CA ILE A 56 -8.77 0.55 5.12
C ILE A 56 -7.45 0.26 5.80
N VAL A 57 -7.09 -1.02 5.88
CA VAL A 57 -5.74 -1.45 6.25
C VAL A 57 -5.01 -1.95 5.01
N VAL A 58 -3.91 -1.31 4.67
CA VAL A 58 -3.01 -1.73 3.58
C VAL A 58 -1.91 -2.59 4.19
N ILE A 59 -1.81 -3.84 3.71
CA ILE A 59 -0.81 -4.80 4.17
C ILE A 59 0.28 -4.95 3.14
N ASP A 60 1.53 -4.78 3.56
CA ASP A 60 2.73 -5.03 2.74
C ASP A 60 3.74 -5.88 3.53
N ASP A 61 4.70 -6.52 2.84
CA ASP A 61 5.70 -7.38 3.47
C ASP A 61 6.98 -6.63 3.88
N VAL A 62 7.26 -5.49 3.24
CA VAL A 62 8.43 -4.67 3.53
C VAL A 62 8.13 -3.17 3.42
N VAL A 63 8.76 -2.39 4.29
CA VAL A 63 8.85 -0.95 4.17
C VAL A 63 10.31 -0.52 4.13
N LEU A 64 10.64 0.39 3.20
CA LEU A 64 11.95 1.06 3.19
C LEU A 64 11.83 2.47 3.78
N THR A 65 11.29 3.42 3.00
CA THR A 65 11.04 4.80 3.44
C THR A 65 9.57 5.09 3.71
N GLY A 66 8.68 4.11 3.52
CA GLY A 66 7.23 4.33 3.58
C GLY A 66 6.64 5.05 2.37
N THR A 67 7.46 5.55 1.43
CA THR A 67 6.98 6.39 0.33
C THR A 67 5.92 5.71 -0.54
N THR A 68 6.08 4.43 -0.84
CA THR A 68 5.08 3.66 -1.59
C THR A 68 3.75 3.55 -0.83
N LEU A 69 3.79 3.25 0.46
CA LEU A 69 2.60 3.15 1.31
C LEU A 69 1.89 4.50 1.45
N ASN A 70 2.64 5.60 1.55
CA ASN A 70 2.07 6.95 1.58
C ASN A 70 1.35 7.29 0.27
N THR A 71 1.94 6.99 -0.89
CA THR A 71 1.26 7.21 -2.18
C THR A 71 -0.01 6.37 -2.31
N VAL A 72 0.03 5.12 -1.85
CA VAL A 72 -1.16 4.25 -1.82
C VAL A 72 -2.24 4.80 -0.88
N ALA A 73 -1.85 5.25 0.32
CA ALA A 73 -2.77 5.80 1.30
C ALA A 73 -3.43 7.08 0.78
N ALA A 74 -2.66 8.00 0.19
CA ALA A 74 -3.20 9.19 -0.46
C ALA A 74 -4.23 8.83 -1.54
N CYS A 75 -3.90 7.89 -2.42
CA CYS A 75 -4.83 7.42 -3.46
C CYS A 75 -6.15 6.88 -2.89
N LEU A 76 -6.13 6.16 -1.77
CA LEU A 76 -7.34 5.61 -1.15
C LEU A 76 -8.15 6.68 -0.41
N LEU A 77 -7.49 7.63 0.24
CA LEU A 77 -8.13 8.79 0.86
C LEU A 77 -8.80 9.66 -0.20
N ASP A 78 -8.13 9.93 -1.31
CA ASP A 78 -8.68 10.66 -2.46
C ASP A 78 -9.88 9.92 -3.08
N ALA A 79 -9.90 8.59 -3.00
CA ALA A 79 -11.03 7.75 -3.40
C ALA A 79 -12.17 7.68 -2.36
N GLY A 80 -12.08 8.45 -1.26
CA GLY A 80 -13.11 8.62 -0.25
C GLY A 80 -12.99 7.75 0.98
N ALA A 81 -11.88 7.03 1.19
CA ALA A 81 -11.67 6.27 2.42
C ALA A 81 -11.75 7.19 3.65
N ALA A 82 -12.41 6.71 4.71
CA ALA A 82 -12.50 7.44 5.99
C ALA A 82 -11.14 7.46 6.72
N SER A 83 -10.36 6.39 6.60
CA SER A 83 -9.00 6.33 7.10
C SER A 83 -8.20 5.26 6.36
N VAL A 84 -6.87 5.41 6.35
CA VAL A 84 -5.96 4.40 5.83
C VAL A 84 -4.86 4.13 6.86
N THR A 85 -4.68 2.87 7.22
CA THR A 85 -3.61 2.39 8.10
C THR A 85 -2.70 1.47 7.31
N ALA A 86 -1.40 1.75 7.29
CA ALA A 86 -0.43 0.82 6.73
C ALA A 86 0.08 -0.11 7.84
N ALA A 87 0.07 -1.42 7.59
CA ALA A 87 0.66 -2.41 8.48
C ALA A 87 1.62 -3.32 7.70
N VAL A 88 2.82 -3.48 8.24
CA VAL A 88 3.90 -4.25 7.62
C VAL A 88 4.39 -5.29 8.59
N ALA A 89 4.39 -6.55 8.17
CA ALA A 89 4.96 -7.64 8.92
C ALA A 89 6.27 -8.07 8.27
N ALA A 90 7.37 -7.45 8.72
CA ALA A 90 8.71 -7.74 8.24
C ALA A 90 9.50 -8.54 9.28
N ARG A 91 10.37 -9.44 8.81
CA ARG A 91 11.40 -10.07 9.64
C ARG A 91 12.77 -9.67 9.14
N THR A 92 13.61 -9.17 10.03
CA THR A 92 15.04 -9.01 9.73
C THR A 92 15.69 -10.38 9.83
N ARG A 93 16.48 -10.79 8.82
CA ARG A 93 17.42 -11.89 9.02
C ARG A 93 18.54 -11.34 9.90
N LEU A 94 18.55 -11.70 11.17
CA LEU A 94 19.73 -11.53 12.01
C LEU A 94 20.85 -12.32 11.32
N ARG A 95 21.96 -11.63 11.04
CA ARG A 95 23.19 -12.27 10.55
C ARG A 95 23.82 -13.06 11.68
#